data_AF-A0A2G4GTW8-F1
#
_entry.id   AF-A0A2G4GTW8-F1
#
_cell.length_a   1.000
_cell.length_b   1.000
_cell.length_c   1.000
_cell.angle_alpha   90.00
_cell.angle_beta   90.00
_cell.angle_gamma   90.00
#
_symmetry.space_group_name_H-M   'P 1'
#
loop_
_entity.id
_entity.type
_entity.pdbx_description
1 polymer ?
#
loop_
_entity_poly.entity_id
_entity_poly.type
_entity_poly.pdbx_seq_one_letter_code
_entity_poly.pdbx_strand_id
1 'polypeptide(L)'
;MSPGTRIASLAVITASCFALCADGGGVLELQPRAGDPIRELTAEQRDLFDIGRVLYSTPIPATEGMGPIFNKSNCQSCHSNPVGGWGNASVTQFGISDKGSFTMVPGESQSLLQEFGVSEFCMEIIPSAANFTAIRMTNSSMAFGMVEAVPDAAIALLEDPTDANGDGVSGRIHWVRPLEETNSSSPLRVGRFGWKAQVATVLSFSGDATRNEMGITNRLLMVENAPNGDSARLAQCDPMPEP
;
A
#
# COMPACT_ATOMS: atom_id res chain seq x y z
N MET A 1 2.44 68.07 -37.36
CA MET A 1 2.95 66.68 -37.42
C MET A 1 2.80 66.07 -36.02
N SER A 2 1.78 65.22 -35.86
CA SER A 2 1.55 64.27 -34.75
C SER A 2 2.30 62.96 -35.06
N PRO A 3 2.32 61.87 -34.25
CA PRO A 3 1.99 61.61 -32.83
C PRO A 3 3.15 60.89 -32.10
N GLY A 4 2.98 60.43 -30.84
CA GLY A 4 3.90 59.41 -30.31
C GLY A 4 3.76 58.98 -28.85
N THR A 5 2.60 58.45 -28.45
CA THR A 5 2.44 57.61 -27.26
C THR A 5 3.43 56.43 -27.30
N ARG A 6 4.20 56.20 -26.23
CA ARG A 6 4.95 54.95 -26.05
C ARG A 6 4.43 54.19 -24.83
N ILE A 7 3.61 53.20 -25.14
CA ILE A 7 3.22 52.10 -24.25
C ILE A 7 4.48 51.28 -23.98
N ALA A 8 4.92 51.22 -22.72
CA ALA A 8 5.94 50.26 -22.30
C ALA A 8 5.21 48.94 -21.99
N SER A 9 5.23 48.03 -22.96
CA SER A 9 4.76 46.67 -22.81
C SER A 9 5.61 45.96 -21.75
N LEU A 10 5.01 45.63 -20.60
CA LEU A 10 5.60 44.71 -19.64
C LEU A 10 5.42 43.30 -20.20
N ALA A 11 6.45 42.81 -20.88
CA ALA A 11 6.49 41.44 -21.39
C ALA A 11 6.48 40.48 -20.19
N VAL A 12 5.41 39.71 -20.09
CA VAL A 12 5.29 38.55 -19.21
C VAL A 12 6.37 37.54 -19.62
N ILE A 13 7.38 37.35 -18.76
CA ILE A 13 8.32 36.24 -18.89
C ILE A 13 7.62 35.02 -18.28
N THR A 14 6.80 34.34 -19.08
CA THR A 14 6.44 32.94 -18.80
C THR A 14 7.69 32.12 -19.04
N ALA A 15 8.41 31.80 -17.98
CA ALA A 15 9.43 30.77 -17.99
C ALA A 15 8.73 29.42 -18.16
N SER A 16 8.46 29.06 -19.41
CA SER A 16 8.04 27.72 -19.81
C SER A 16 9.22 26.76 -19.61
N CYS A 17 9.39 26.26 -18.39
CA CYS A 17 10.08 24.98 -18.17
C CYS A 17 9.16 23.85 -18.66
N PHE A 18 9.01 23.74 -19.98
CA PHE A 18 8.67 22.46 -20.56
C PHE A 18 9.89 21.57 -20.34
N ALA A 19 9.79 20.70 -19.34
CA ALA A 19 10.70 19.58 -19.20
C ALA A 19 10.77 18.87 -20.55
N LEU A 20 11.99 18.76 -21.08
CA LEU A 20 12.31 17.81 -22.15
C LEU A 20 11.98 16.40 -21.63
N CYS A 21 10.75 15.96 -21.79
CA CYS A 21 10.51 14.57 -22.10
C CYS A 21 10.94 14.42 -23.56
N ALA A 22 12.25 14.29 -23.78
CA ALA A 22 12.73 13.79 -25.05
C ALA A 22 12.10 12.41 -25.21
N ASP A 23 11.23 12.27 -26.21
CA ASP A 23 10.81 11.00 -26.78
C ASP A 23 12.07 10.23 -27.17
N GLY A 24 12.58 9.44 -26.23
CA GLY A 24 13.52 8.38 -26.53
C GLY A 24 12.78 7.35 -27.35
N GLY A 25 12.77 7.52 -28.68
CA GLY A 25 12.28 6.55 -29.66
C GLY A 25 13.07 5.24 -29.69
N GLY A 26 13.65 4.84 -28.56
CA GLY A 26 14.18 3.50 -28.34
C GLY A 26 13.01 2.53 -28.20
N VAL A 27 13.18 1.33 -28.75
CA VAL A 27 12.29 0.21 -28.48
C VAL A 27 12.27 -0.01 -26.96
N LEU A 28 11.11 0.10 -26.32
CA LEU A 28 10.95 -0.26 -24.92
C LEU A 28 11.33 -1.73 -24.78
N GLU A 29 12.50 -2.01 -24.22
CA GLU A 29 12.91 -3.37 -23.94
C GLU A 29 12.18 -3.84 -22.68
N LEU A 30 11.16 -4.66 -22.87
CA LEU A 30 10.40 -5.23 -21.77
C LEU A 30 11.27 -6.19 -20.96
N GLN A 31 11.01 -6.22 -19.64
CA GLN A 31 11.49 -7.30 -18.77
C GLN A 31 11.03 -8.65 -19.37
N PRO A 32 11.95 -9.60 -19.64
CA PRO A 32 11.59 -10.87 -20.28
C PRO A 32 10.62 -11.70 -19.46
N ARG A 33 10.68 -11.55 -18.13
CA ARG A 33 9.90 -12.32 -17.17
C ARG A 33 9.47 -11.41 -16.03
N ALA A 34 8.16 -11.35 -15.80
CA ALA A 34 7.63 -10.63 -14.65
C ALA A 34 8.09 -11.32 -13.35
N GLY A 35 8.39 -10.53 -12.33
CA GLY A 35 8.89 -11.03 -11.04
C GLY A 35 10.39 -11.36 -11.01
N ASP A 36 11.09 -11.38 -12.15
CA ASP A 36 12.56 -11.48 -12.18
C ASP A 36 13.21 -10.11 -11.88
N PRO A 37 14.45 -10.08 -11.37
CA PRO A 37 15.18 -8.84 -11.15
C PRO A 37 15.45 -8.11 -12.46
N ILE A 38 15.42 -6.77 -12.41
CA ILE A 38 15.78 -5.98 -13.60
C ILE A 38 17.22 -6.24 -14.05
N ARG A 39 17.48 -6.04 -15.34
CA ARG A 39 18.77 -6.45 -15.94
C ARG A 39 19.90 -5.55 -15.46
N GLU A 40 19.57 -4.30 -15.20
CA GLU A 40 20.46 -3.19 -14.90
C GLU A 40 20.87 -3.12 -13.41
N LEU A 41 20.47 -4.11 -12.59
CA LEU A 41 20.92 -4.18 -11.20
C LEU A 41 22.44 -4.41 -11.14
N THR A 42 23.10 -3.62 -10.29
CA THR A 42 24.45 -3.91 -9.79
C THR A 42 24.49 -5.27 -9.08
N ALA A 43 25.70 -5.81 -8.85
CA ALA A 43 25.85 -7.07 -8.12
C ALA A 43 25.22 -6.99 -6.72
N GLU A 44 25.47 -5.89 -6.01
CA GLU A 44 24.95 -5.66 -4.66
C GLU A 44 23.41 -5.54 -4.66
N GLN A 45 22.84 -4.86 -5.65
CA GLN A 45 21.37 -4.77 -5.77
C GLN A 45 20.74 -6.11 -6.14
N ARG A 46 21.42 -6.92 -6.94
CA ARG A 46 20.97 -8.28 -7.27
C ARG A 46 20.99 -9.17 -6.05
N ASP A 47 22.04 -9.10 -5.23
CA ASP A 47 22.11 -9.83 -3.97
C ASP A 47 20.98 -9.41 -3.02
N LEU A 48 20.71 -8.11 -2.89
CA LEU A 48 19.59 -7.60 -2.10
C LEU A 48 18.22 -8.08 -2.63
N PHE A 49 18.04 -8.12 -3.94
CA PHE A 49 16.84 -8.66 -4.56
C PHE A 49 16.66 -10.14 -4.23
N ASP A 50 17.72 -10.94 -4.35
CA ASP A 50 17.67 -12.37 -4.09
C ASP A 50 17.43 -12.69 -2.61
N ILE A 51 18.05 -11.94 -1.69
CA ILE A 51 17.75 -12.00 -0.24
C ILE A 51 16.28 -11.65 0.01
N GLY A 52 15.81 -10.52 -0.55
CA GLY A 52 14.42 -10.08 -0.41
C GLY A 52 13.43 -11.13 -0.92
N ARG A 53 13.73 -11.78 -2.05
CA ARG A 53 12.93 -12.86 -2.62
C ARG A 53 12.85 -14.07 -1.70
N VAL A 54 13.96 -14.45 -1.05
CA VAL A 54 13.95 -15.53 -0.06
C VAL A 54 13.06 -15.16 1.13
N LEU A 55 13.24 -13.97 1.72
CA LEU A 55 12.43 -13.50 2.85
C LEU A 55 10.94 -13.43 2.51
N TYR A 56 10.60 -12.88 1.33
CA TYR A 56 9.23 -12.77 0.81
C TYR A 56 8.49 -14.12 0.73
N SER A 57 9.27 -15.20 0.56
CA SER A 57 8.78 -16.55 0.30
C SER A 57 8.93 -17.47 1.51
N THR A 58 9.60 -17.04 2.58
CA THR A 58 9.89 -17.86 3.75
C THR A 58 8.70 -17.81 4.71
N PRO A 59 7.99 -18.93 4.93
CA PRO A 59 6.93 -19.00 5.93
C PRO A 59 7.48 -18.78 7.34
N ILE A 60 6.83 -17.93 8.13
CA ILE A 60 7.07 -17.81 9.57
C ILE A 60 6.04 -18.71 10.27
N PRO A 61 6.44 -19.79 10.97
CA PRO A 61 5.51 -20.62 11.71
C PRO A 61 5.09 -19.97 13.04
N ALA A 62 3.97 -20.42 13.62
CA ALA A 62 3.51 -19.97 14.93
C ALA A 62 4.55 -20.21 16.05
N THR A 63 5.40 -21.22 15.88
CA THR A 63 6.51 -21.52 16.80
C THR A 63 7.68 -20.55 16.71
N GLU A 64 7.67 -19.63 15.75
CA GLU A 64 8.71 -18.60 15.54
C GLU A 64 8.12 -17.18 15.60
N GLY A 65 6.98 -17.00 16.27
CA GLY A 65 6.40 -15.68 16.48
C GLY A 65 5.43 -15.20 15.40
N MET A 66 4.92 -16.10 14.53
CA MET A 66 3.72 -15.75 13.75
C MET A 66 2.53 -15.57 14.69
N GLY A 67 1.79 -14.48 14.48
CA GLY A 67 0.84 -13.96 15.43
C GLY A 67 -0.32 -14.86 15.84
N PRO A 68 -1.06 -14.43 16.88
CA PRO A 68 -2.21 -15.15 17.43
C PRO A 68 -3.30 -15.40 16.40
N ILE A 69 -3.47 -14.46 15.46
CA ILE A 69 -4.40 -14.48 14.34
C ILE A 69 -3.71 -13.98 13.07
N PHE A 70 -3.98 -14.62 11.93
CA PHE A 70 -3.31 -14.34 10.66
C PHE A 70 -4.13 -14.85 9.47
N ASN A 71 -3.81 -14.36 8.27
CA ASN A 71 -4.31 -14.85 7.00
C ASN A 71 -3.32 -15.80 6.32
N LYS A 72 -2.02 -15.46 6.32
CA LYS A 72 -0.94 -16.29 5.74
C LYS A 72 0.38 -16.05 6.48
N SER A 73 1.30 -17.01 6.35
CA SER A 73 2.61 -17.00 7.03
C SER A 73 3.74 -16.33 6.25
N ASN A 74 3.50 -15.90 5.01
CA ASN A 74 4.44 -15.13 4.20
C ASN A 74 3.72 -14.37 3.07
N CYS A 75 4.44 -13.44 2.45
CA CYS A 75 3.90 -12.61 1.38
C CYS A 75 3.58 -13.40 0.11
N GLN A 76 4.45 -14.34 -0.29
CA GLN A 76 4.25 -15.14 -1.51
C GLN A 76 2.95 -15.95 -1.48
N SER A 77 2.48 -16.39 -0.32
CA SER A 77 1.23 -17.16 -0.21
C SER A 77 0.00 -16.42 -0.72
N CYS A 78 0.03 -15.08 -0.68
CA CYS A 78 -0.99 -14.23 -1.30
C CYS A 78 -0.55 -13.70 -2.67
N HIS A 79 0.71 -13.34 -2.84
CA HIS A 79 1.25 -12.65 -4.03
C HIS A 79 2.13 -13.59 -4.87
N SER A 80 1.52 -14.59 -5.49
CA SER A 80 2.21 -15.76 -6.02
C SER A 80 2.36 -15.83 -7.55
N ASN A 81 1.65 -14.99 -8.31
CA ASN A 81 1.58 -15.11 -9.76
C ASN A 81 2.09 -13.87 -10.52
N PRO A 82 3.37 -13.86 -10.92
CA PRO A 82 4.49 -14.63 -10.37
C PRO A 82 4.84 -14.11 -8.96
N VAL A 83 6.00 -14.47 -8.38
CA VAL A 83 6.38 -13.97 -7.04
C VAL A 83 6.30 -12.43 -6.99
N GLY A 84 5.59 -11.90 -5.99
CA GLY A 84 5.28 -10.48 -5.86
C GLY A 84 4.05 -10.02 -6.65
N GLY A 85 3.57 -10.82 -7.60
CA GLY A 85 2.41 -10.54 -8.44
C GLY A 85 1.06 -10.65 -7.73
N TRP A 86 -0.01 -10.80 -8.49
CA TRP A 86 -1.35 -11.03 -7.92
C TRP A 86 -1.46 -12.47 -7.43
N GLY A 87 -2.54 -12.79 -6.73
CA GLY A 87 -2.85 -14.18 -6.40
C GLY A 87 -4.33 -14.45 -6.32
N ASN A 88 -4.66 -15.71 -6.06
CA ASN A 88 -6.03 -16.18 -5.86
C ASN A 88 -6.46 -16.14 -4.39
N ALA A 89 -5.57 -15.79 -3.47
CA ALA A 89 -5.94 -15.52 -2.09
C ALA A 89 -6.86 -14.30 -2.03
N SER A 90 -7.87 -14.39 -1.18
CA SER A 90 -8.77 -13.30 -0.88
C SER A 90 -8.78 -13.06 0.62
N VAL A 91 -9.14 -11.83 0.98
CA VAL A 91 -9.31 -11.40 2.36
C VAL A 91 -10.69 -10.82 2.52
N THR A 92 -11.28 -10.99 3.70
CA THR A 92 -12.61 -10.45 3.99
C THR A 92 -12.46 -9.15 4.75
N GLN A 93 -12.80 -8.03 4.11
CA GLN A 93 -12.94 -6.76 4.82
C GLN A 93 -14.32 -6.70 5.49
N PHE A 94 -14.39 -6.21 6.73
CA PHE A 94 -15.64 -5.99 7.45
C PHE A 94 -15.68 -4.59 8.07
N GLY A 95 -16.88 -4.07 8.33
CA GLY A 95 -17.02 -2.77 8.99
C GLY A 95 -18.48 -2.30 9.10
N ILE A 96 -18.63 -1.02 9.38
CA ILE A 96 -19.90 -0.30 9.36
C ILE A 96 -19.90 0.66 8.19
N SER A 97 -20.79 0.40 7.23
CA SER A 97 -21.12 1.31 6.14
C SER A 97 -22.38 2.09 6.49
N ASP A 98 -22.32 3.42 6.41
CA ASP A 98 -23.47 4.32 6.53
C ASP A 98 -23.36 5.46 5.51
N LYS A 99 -24.35 5.56 4.60
CA LYS A 99 -24.49 6.62 3.59
C LYS A 99 -23.19 7.00 2.86
N GLY A 100 -22.40 6.00 2.47
CA GLY A 100 -21.15 6.19 1.73
C GLY A 100 -19.91 6.42 2.61
N SER A 101 -20.07 6.48 3.93
CA SER A 101 -18.96 6.41 4.88
C SER A 101 -18.69 4.95 5.28
N PHE A 102 -17.43 4.60 5.44
CA PHE A 102 -16.98 3.34 6.00
C PHE A 102 -16.22 3.60 7.30
N THR A 103 -16.59 2.89 8.35
CA THR A 103 -15.94 2.97 9.67
C THR A 103 -15.64 1.58 10.19
N MET A 104 -14.59 1.46 11.01
CA MET A 104 -14.28 0.22 11.71
C MET A 104 -15.38 -0.09 12.74
N VAL A 105 -15.60 -1.37 13.02
CA VAL A 105 -16.52 -1.78 14.08
C VAL A 105 -15.96 -1.29 15.43
N PRO A 106 -16.77 -0.64 16.29
CA PRO A 106 -16.29 -0.20 17.60
C PRO A 106 -15.71 -1.37 18.42
N GLY A 107 -14.50 -1.18 18.97
CA GLY A 107 -13.78 -2.19 19.75
C GLY A 107 -12.78 -3.03 18.94
N GLU A 108 -12.89 -3.03 17.61
CA GLU A 108 -11.91 -3.68 16.74
C GLU A 108 -10.71 -2.78 16.48
N SER A 109 -9.52 -3.38 16.41
CA SER A 109 -8.27 -2.67 16.08
C SER A 109 -8.08 -2.45 14.58
N GLN A 110 -8.87 -3.13 13.75
CA GLN A 110 -8.73 -3.14 12.30
C GLN A 110 -10.03 -3.60 11.61
N SER A 111 -10.01 -3.72 10.27
CA SER A 111 -11.20 -3.97 9.44
C SER A 111 -11.07 -5.18 8.51
N LEU A 112 -10.14 -6.09 8.80
CA LEU A 112 -9.84 -7.25 7.99
C LEU A 112 -10.02 -8.52 8.81
N LEU A 113 -10.77 -9.50 8.35
CA LEU A 113 -10.80 -10.79 9.01
C LEU A 113 -9.46 -11.51 8.82
N GLN A 114 -8.82 -11.91 9.92
CA GLN A 114 -7.79 -12.94 9.99
C GLN A 114 -8.45 -14.31 10.01
N GLU A 115 -8.35 -15.03 8.89
CA GLU A 115 -9.03 -16.30 8.64
C GLU A 115 -8.58 -17.44 9.59
N PHE A 116 -7.36 -17.35 10.10
CA PHE A 116 -6.77 -18.37 10.97
C PHE A 116 -6.35 -17.78 12.32
N GLY A 117 -6.24 -18.66 13.31
CA GLY A 117 -5.55 -18.38 14.56
C GLY A 117 -4.64 -19.55 14.94
N VAL A 118 -3.70 -19.31 15.86
CA VAL A 118 -2.75 -20.34 16.34
C VAL A 118 -3.45 -21.52 17.03
N SER A 119 -4.70 -21.32 17.44
CA SER A 119 -5.61 -22.36 17.91
C SER A 119 -7.06 -21.97 17.60
N GLU A 120 -7.99 -22.92 17.70
CA GLU A 120 -9.43 -22.65 17.61
C GLU A 120 -9.88 -21.60 18.65
N PHE A 121 -9.29 -21.66 19.85
CA PHE A 121 -9.53 -20.66 20.89
C PHE A 121 -9.06 -19.27 20.50
N CYS A 122 -8.20 -19.08 19.49
CA CYS A 122 -7.70 -17.76 19.08
C CYS A 122 -8.37 -17.21 17.83
N MET A 123 -9.10 -18.02 17.07
CA MET A 123 -9.73 -17.56 15.82
C MET A 123 -10.71 -16.42 16.06
N GLU A 124 -10.67 -15.42 15.20
CA GLU A 124 -11.66 -14.37 15.19
C GLU A 124 -12.84 -14.69 14.28
N ILE A 125 -13.94 -13.98 14.52
CA ILE A 125 -15.14 -14.02 13.68
C ILE A 125 -15.48 -12.61 13.22
N ILE A 126 -16.30 -12.48 12.19
CA ILE A 126 -16.85 -11.16 11.83
C ILE A 126 -17.78 -10.70 12.97
N PRO A 127 -17.55 -9.53 13.58
CA PRO A 127 -18.40 -9.04 14.66
C PRO A 127 -19.84 -8.87 14.19
N SER A 128 -20.81 -9.22 15.04
CA SER A 128 -22.24 -9.08 14.72
C SER A 128 -22.70 -7.64 14.50
N ALA A 129 -21.93 -6.67 14.99
CA ALA A 129 -22.14 -5.24 14.76
C ALA A 129 -21.70 -4.78 13.35
N ALA A 130 -20.93 -5.58 12.61
CA ALA A 130 -20.58 -5.27 11.22
C ALA A 130 -21.83 -5.38 10.34
N ASN A 131 -22.11 -4.34 9.55
CA ASN A 131 -23.20 -4.33 8.56
C ASN A 131 -22.70 -4.37 7.12
N PHE A 132 -21.38 -4.37 6.93
CA PHE A 132 -20.72 -4.41 5.63
C PHE A 132 -19.63 -5.47 5.65
N THR A 133 -19.58 -6.26 4.57
CA THR A 133 -18.47 -7.15 4.27
C THR A 133 -18.13 -7.05 2.78
N ALA A 134 -16.86 -7.20 2.45
CA ALA A 134 -16.39 -7.25 1.08
C ALA A 134 -15.22 -8.22 0.94
N ILE A 135 -15.27 -9.08 -0.07
CA ILE A 135 -14.16 -9.93 -0.44
C ILE A 135 -13.23 -9.13 -1.34
N ARG A 136 -11.94 -9.10 -1.00
CA ARG A 136 -10.89 -8.44 -1.76
C ARG A 136 -9.88 -9.47 -2.23
N MET A 137 -9.70 -9.57 -3.54
CA MET A 137 -8.64 -10.40 -4.10
C MET A 137 -7.27 -9.77 -3.85
N THR A 138 -6.25 -10.61 -3.69
CA THR A 138 -4.87 -10.12 -3.56
C THR A 138 -4.44 -9.40 -4.83
N ASN A 139 -4.06 -8.12 -4.71
CA ASN A 139 -3.52 -7.34 -5.81
C ASN A 139 -2.04 -7.69 -6.07
N SER A 140 -1.49 -7.21 -7.19
CA SER A 140 -0.05 -7.31 -7.40
C SER A 140 0.70 -6.38 -6.46
N SER A 141 1.74 -6.87 -5.78
CA SER A 141 2.76 -6.06 -5.09
C SER A 141 4.01 -5.81 -5.95
N MET A 142 4.03 -6.40 -7.14
CA MET A 142 5.15 -6.32 -8.06
C MET A 142 5.37 -4.88 -8.51
N ALA A 143 6.63 -4.49 -8.59
CA ALA A 143 7.06 -3.15 -8.99
C ALA A 143 6.54 -2.01 -8.09
N PHE A 144 6.05 -2.29 -6.88
CA PHE A 144 5.65 -1.24 -5.94
C PHE A 144 6.75 -0.22 -5.69
N GLY A 145 8.02 -0.64 -5.60
CA GLY A 145 9.14 0.30 -5.49
C GLY A 145 9.26 1.27 -6.67
N MET A 146 8.96 0.82 -7.90
CA MET A 146 8.95 1.69 -9.08
C MET A 146 7.75 2.64 -9.09
N VAL A 147 6.59 2.16 -8.64
CA VAL A 147 5.38 2.99 -8.51
C VAL A 147 5.55 4.05 -7.41
N GLU A 148 6.18 3.69 -6.29
CA GLU A 148 6.52 4.66 -5.23
C GLU A 148 7.54 5.70 -5.69
N ALA A 149 8.48 5.31 -6.57
CA ALA A 149 9.49 6.22 -7.10
C ALA A 149 8.91 7.35 -7.98
N VAL A 150 7.66 7.24 -8.44
CA VAL A 150 6.97 8.34 -9.13
C VAL A 150 6.72 9.48 -8.13
N PRO A 151 7.25 10.70 -8.35
CA PRO A 151 7.11 11.78 -7.39
C PRO A 151 5.65 12.16 -7.12
N ASP A 152 5.32 12.43 -5.85
CA ASP A 152 3.99 12.87 -5.42
C ASP A 152 3.50 14.07 -6.25
N ALA A 153 4.39 15.04 -6.51
CA ALA A 153 4.09 16.22 -7.31
C ALA A 153 3.74 15.89 -8.78
N ALA A 154 4.34 14.84 -9.36
CA ALA A 154 4.04 14.45 -10.73
C ALA A 154 2.61 13.91 -10.84
N ILE A 155 2.14 13.16 -9.82
CA ILE A 155 0.75 12.69 -9.75
C ILE A 155 -0.19 13.85 -9.41
N ALA A 156 0.23 14.77 -8.53
CA ALA A 156 -0.50 15.98 -8.17
C ALA A 156 -0.90 16.85 -9.38
N LEU A 157 -0.02 16.93 -10.38
CA LEU A 157 -0.28 17.68 -11.61
C LEU A 157 -1.35 17.04 -12.52
N LEU A 158 -1.72 15.78 -12.27
CA LEU A 158 -2.72 15.04 -13.05
C LEU A 158 -4.09 15.00 -12.36
N GLU A 159 -4.26 15.70 -11.24
CA GLU A 159 -5.57 15.81 -10.59
C GLU A 159 -6.51 16.63 -11.46
N ASP A 160 -7.59 16.00 -11.93
CA ASP A 160 -8.62 16.62 -12.74
C ASP A 160 -10.02 16.32 -12.15
N PRO A 161 -10.43 17.00 -11.07
CA PRO A 161 -11.65 16.67 -10.36
C PRO A 161 -12.92 17.07 -11.11
N THR A 162 -12.77 17.84 -12.20
CA THR A 162 -13.85 18.45 -12.99
C THR A 162 -13.89 17.98 -14.44
N ASP A 163 -12.99 17.06 -14.84
CA ASP A 163 -12.83 16.63 -16.24
C ASP A 163 -12.63 17.84 -17.17
N ALA A 164 -11.68 18.71 -16.78
CA ALA A 164 -11.36 19.95 -17.47
C ALA A 164 -10.80 19.72 -18.88
N ASN A 165 -10.17 18.57 -19.12
CA ASN A 165 -9.67 18.18 -20.43
C ASN A 165 -10.72 17.48 -21.32
N GLY A 166 -11.87 17.08 -20.76
CA GLY A 166 -12.99 16.46 -21.47
C GLY A 166 -12.70 15.06 -21.99
N ASP A 167 -11.79 14.31 -21.34
CA ASP A 167 -11.48 12.93 -21.69
C ASP A 167 -12.40 11.90 -21.00
N GLY A 168 -13.29 12.38 -20.12
CA GLY A 168 -14.24 11.55 -19.37
C GLY A 168 -13.71 11.03 -18.04
N VAL A 169 -12.52 11.43 -17.60
CA VAL A 169 -11.87 10.99 -16.36
C VAL A 169 -11.81 12.13 -15.35
N SER A 170 -12.57 12.00 -14.25
CA SER A 170 -12.50 12.95 -13.13
C SER A 170 -11.61 12.45 -11.97
N GLY A 171 -10.29 12.47 -12.17
CA GLY A 171 -9.31 11.98 -11.20
C GLY A 171 -9.26 12.84 -9.92
N ARG A 172 -9.20 12.20 -8.75
CA ARG A 172 -8.99 12.85 -7.44
C ARG A 172 -7.90 12.13 -6.68
N ILE A 173 -7.02 12.88 -6.04
CA ILE A 173 -5.92 12.30 -5.28
C ILE A 173 -6.40 11.96 -3.88
N HIS A 174 -6.02 10.76 -3.44
CA HIS A 174 -6.15 10.36 -2.05
C HIS A 174 -4.84 10.66 -1.32
N TRP A 175 -4.84 11.71 -0.51
CA TRP A 175 -3.69 12.08 0.34
C TRP A 175 -3.74 11.30 1.64
N VAL A 176 -2.68 10.55 1.95
CA VAL A 176 -2.61 9.66 3.11
C VAL A 176 -1.33 9.91 3.90
N ARG A 177 -1.37 9.64 5.20
CA ARG A 177 -0.18 9.70 6.06
C ARG A 177 0.53 8.35 6.03
N PRO A 178 1.81 8.27 5.62
CA PRO A 178 2.60 7.06 5.77
C PRO A 178 2.75 6.66 7.24
N LEU A 179 2.82 5.36 7.52
CA LEU A 179 3.00 4.81 8.88
C LEU A 179 4.33 5.21 9.51
N GLU A 180 5.38 5.36 8.70
CA GLU A 180 6.68 5.84 9.15
C GLU A 180 6.71 7.32 9.58
N GLU A 181 5.64 8.08 9.30
CA GLU A 181 5.51 9.49 9.67
C GLU A 181 4.66 9.64 10.95
N THR A 182 5.31 9.70 12.11
CA THR A 182 4.64 9.81 13.42
C THR A 182 4.19 11.22 13.77
N ASN A 183 4.74 12.25 13.12
CA ASN A 183 4.33 13.63 13.31
C ASN A 183 3.06 13.91 12.52
N SER A 184 1.98 14.29 13.21
CA SER A 184 0.70 14.64 12.57
C SER A 184 0.80 15.82 11.60
N SER A 185 1.83 16.64 11.74
CA SER A 185 2.14 17.79 10.88
C SER A 185 3.07 17.46 9.71
N SER A 186 3.58 16.22 9.59
CA SER A 186 4.32 15.79 8.40
C SER A 186 3.43 15.91 7.15
N PRO A 187 3.98 16.30 5.99
CA PRO A 187 3.24 16.34 4.74
C PRO A 187 2.59 14.99 4.44
N LEU A 188 1.35 15.03 3.95
CA LEU A 188 0.71 13.83 3.42
C LEU A 188 1.38 13.42 2.11
N ARG A 189 1.29 12.13 1.80
CA ARG A 189 1.78 11.56 0.55
C ARG A 189 0.64 11.05 -0.31
N VAL A 190 0.89 10.99 -1.62
CA VAL A 190 -0.06 10.40 -2.56
C VAL A 190 -0.24 8.91 -2.24
N GLY A 191 -1.49 8.51 -2.00
CA GLY A 191 -1.86 7.11 -1.87
C GLY A 191 -1.75 6.38 -3.21
N ARG A 192 -1.15 5.19 -3.20
CA ARG A 192 -0.80 4.41 -4.41
C ARG A 192 -1.22 2.95 -4.32
N PHE A 193 -1.17 2.38 -3.12
CA PHE A 193 -1.32 0.94 -2.90
C PHE A 193 -2.62 0.61 -2.15
N GLY A 194 -3.04 -0.64 -2.29
CA GLY A 194 -4.32 -1.13 -1.79
C GLY A 194 -5.51 -0.79 -2.69
N TRP A 195 -6.66 -1.37 -2.39
CA TRP A 195 -7.88 -1.31 -3.20
C TRP A 195 -8.49 0.09 -3.38
N LYS A 196 -8.11 1.05 -2.53
CA LYS A 196 -8.61 2.43 -2.52
C LYS A 196 -7.47 3.44 -2.44
N ALA A 197 -6.27 3.04 -2.87
CA ALA A 197 -5.07 3.87 -2.80
C ALA A 197 -4.85 4.43 -1.37
N GLN A 198 -5.08 3.61 -0.35
CA GLN A 198 -5.03 4.05 1.05
C GLN A 198 -3.64 3.98 1.69
N VAL A 199 -2.63 3.49 0.94
CA VAL A 199 -1.25 3.36 1.41
C VAL A 199 -0.30 4.07 0.42
N ALA A 200 0.62 4.88 0.92
CA ALA A 200 1.49 5.71 0.07
C ALA A 200 2.86 5.10 -0.25
N THR A 201 3.43 4.30 0.65
CA THR A 201 4.82 3.80 0.58
C THR A 201 4.88 2.28 0.68
N VAL A 202 5.90 1.69 0.08
CA VAL A 202 6.19 0.25 0.19
C VAL A 202 6.46 -0.12 1.65
N LEU A 203 7.16 0.74 2.40
CA LEU A 203 7.44 0.53 3.82
C LEU A 203 6.14 0.48 4.65
N SER A 204 5.23 1.42 4.43
CA SER A 204 3.90 1.40 5.05
C SER A 204 3.11 0.14 4.65
N PHE A 205 3.12 -0.24 3.37
CA PHE A 205 2.39 -1.42 2.89
C PHE A 205 2.93 -2.69 3.55
N SER A 206 4.25 -2.87 3.56
CA SER A 206 4.89 -4.02 4.20
C SER A 206 4.60 -4.05 5.70
N GLY A 207 4.77 -2.94 6.42
CA GLY A 207 4.51 -2.89 7.86
C GLY A 207 3.04 -3.14 8.23
N ASP A 208 2.10 -2.61 7.45
CA ASP A 208 0.67 -2.85 7.66
C ASP A 208 0.28 -4.30 7.38
N ALA A 209 0.74 -4.86 6.26
CA ALA A 209 0.46 -6.25 5.88
C ALA A 209 1.12 -7.24 6.84
N THR A 210 2.36 -7.00 7.30
CA THR A 210 3.02 -7.87 8.28
C THR A 210 2.17 -8.01 9.55
N ARG A 211 1.57 -6.92 10.04
CA ARG A 211 0.69 -6.97 11.20
C ARG A 211 -0.69 -7.56 10.89
N ASN A 212 -1.36 -7.08 9.85
CA ASN A 212 -2.78 -7.41 9.63
C ASN A 212 -2.99 -8.71 8.85
N GLU A 213 -2.00 -9.17 8.08
CA GLU A 213 -2.07 -10.41 7.29
C GLU A 213 -1.28 -11.55 7.92
N MET A 214 -0.15 -11.25 8.57
CA MET A 214 0.72 -12.28 9.18
C MET A 214 0.64 -12.31 10.71
N GLY A 215 0.03 -11.31 11.34
CA GLY A 215 -0.09 -11.21 12.81
C GLY A 215 1.23 -10.84 13.49
N ILE A 216 2.15 -10.17 12.81
CA ILE A 216 3.49 -9.89 13.33
C ILE A 216 3.62 -8.39 13.57
N THR A 217 3.86 -7.96 14.81
CA THR A 217 4.14 -6.56 15.10
C THR A 217 5.51 -6.14 14.55
N ASN A 218 5.68 -4.83 14.37
CA ASN A 218 6.90 -4.30 13.81
C ASN A 218 7.15 -2.88 14.30
N ARG A 219 8.33 -2.32 13.96
CA ARG A 219 8.74 -0.98 14.40
C ARG A 219 7.77 0.16 14.05
N LEU A 220 6.87 -0.03 13.08
CA LEU A 220 5.85 0.96 12.71
C LEU A 220 4.54 0.73 13.46
N LEU A 221 4.19 -0.54 13.74
CA LEU A 221 2.96 -0.95 14.39
C LEU A 221 3.27 -1.97 15.50
N MET A 222 3.49 -1.47 16.72
CA MET A 222 3.98 -2.26 17.87
C MET A 222 2.87 -2.86 18.75
N VAL A 223 1.62 -2.83 18.29
CA VAL A 223 0.47 -3.34 19.06
C VAL A 223 -0.16 -4.48 18.29
N GLU A 224 -0.22 -5.66 18.86
CA GLU A 224 -0.81 -6.86 18.25
C GLU A 224 -2.29 -6.67 17.87
N ASN A 225 -2.81 -7.47 16.93
CA ASN A 225 -4.25 -7.58 16.74
C ASN A 225 -4.82 -8.60 17.74
N ALA A 226 -5.67 -8.11 18.65
CA ALA A 226 -6.37 -8.99 19.57
C ALA A 226 -7.55 -9.69 18.85
N PRO A 227 -7.75 -11.01 19.03
CA PRO A 227 -8.90 -11.69 18.44
C PRO A 227 -10.21 -11.05 18.87
N ASN A 228 -10.95 -10.48 17.92
CA ASN A 228 -12.17 -9.71 18.17
C ASN A 228 -12.00 -8.57 19.20
N GLY A 229 -10.82 -7.95 19.25
CA GLY A 229 -10.50 -6.88 20.20
C GLY A 229 -10.29 -7.34 21.66
N ASP A 230 -10.30 -8.65 21.94
CA ASP A 230 -10.18 -9.19 23.30
C ASP A 230 -8.72 -9.32 23.74
N SER A 231 -8.25 -8.31 24.49
CA SER A 231 -6.89 -8.28 25.06
C SER A 231 -6.59 -9.42 26.06
N ALA A 232 -7.60 -9.93 26.78
CA ALA A 232 -7.39 -11.02 27.74
C ALA A 232 -7.24 -12.38 27.02
N ARG A 233 -7.93 -12.53 25.89
CA ARG A 233 -7.77 -13.65 24.97
C ARG A 233 -6.42 -13.59 24.26
N LEU A 234 -6.03 -12.39 23.79
CA LEU A 234 -4.73 -12.15 23.17
C LEU A 234 -3.57 -12.65 24.05
N ALA A 235 -3.57 -12.33 25.34
CA ALA A 235 -2.52 -12.74 26.29
C ALA A 235 -2.34 -14.27 26.43
N GLN A 236 -3.31 -15.07 25.97
CA GLN A 236 -3.24 -16.54 25.95
C GLN A 236 -2.90 -17.10 24.56
N CYS A 237 -3.06 -16.28 23.53
CA CYS A 237 -2.89 -16.63 22.13
C CYS A 237 -1.51 -16.25 21.57
N ASP A 238 -0.79 -15.36 22.25
CA ASP A 238 0.53 -14.89 21.82
C ASP A 238 1.62 -15.20 22.85
N PRO A 239 2.11 -16.45 22.89
CA PRO A 239 3.14 -16.86 23.85
C PRO A 239 4.57 -16.63 23.34
N MET A 240 4.76 -16.29 22.06
CA MET A 240 6.08 -16.25 21.42
C MET A 240 6.46 -14.81 21.09
N PRO A 241 7.71 -14.39 21.32
CA PRO A 241 8.15 -13.08 20.86
C PRO A 241 8.20 -13.03 19.34
N GLU A 242 8.10 -11.82 18.81
CA GLU A 242 8.27 -11.53 17.38
C GLU A 242 9.67 -11.94 16.88
N PRO A 243 9.78 -12.39 15.61
CA PRO A 243 11.04 -12.81 14.98
C PRO A 243 12.00 -11.65 14.64
#